data_AF-A0A8T3CKG5-F1
#
_entry.id   AF-A0A8T3CKG5-F1
#
_cell.length_a   1.000
_cell.length_b   1.000
_cell.length_c   1.000
_cell.angle_alpha   90.00
_cell.angle_beta   90.00
_cell.angle_gamma   90.00
#
_symmetry.space_group_name_H-M   'P 1'
#
loop_
_entity.id
_entity.type
_entity.pdbx_description
1 polymer ?
#
loop_
_entity_poly.entity_id
_entity_poly.type
_entity_poly.pdbx_seq_one_letter_code
_entity_poly.pdbx_strand_id
1 'polypeptide(L)'
;MNSRYLLIREYSIEFSYRSPLEFHNGERYPNPFSTHVLTEDVVYREVTADHRLLSRRLLTKTNRLPRWAERIFPANLSRSVYIVEDSIVDPTNRNMITFTWNLNHTTLMTVEERCVFQQNQDRLSWTQLRREAWISSGVFGFSRPIQEFGLARFKTNQVKAMKGLEYALSNLHDAPQRPLGTPRGMRQRRPRRLL
;
A
#
# COMPACT_ATOMS: atom_id res chain seq x y z
N MET A 1 -18.79 -15.98 26.83
CA MET A 1 -18.07 -15.55 28.05
C MET A 1 -16.83 -14.76 27.64
N ASN A 2 -16.69 -13.59 28.25
CA ASN A 2 -15.55 -12.64 28.27
C ASN A 2 -15.24 -11.78 27.02
N SER A 3 -15.85 -10.59 27.04
CA SER A 3 -15.37 -9.36 26.40
C SER A 3 -13.98 -8.96 26.94
N ARG A 4 -13.20 -8.26 26.08
CA ARG A 4 -11.99 -7.42 26.33
C ARG A 4 -10.66 -8.00 25.85
N TYR A 5 -10.17 -7.50 24.70
CA TYR A 5 -8.95 -6.67 24.57
C TYR A 5 -8.90 -5.99 23.17
N LEU A 6 -9.96 -5.26 22.78
CA LEU A 6 -9.83 -4.29 21.67
C LEU A 6 -9.27 -2.99 22.24
N LEU A 7 -8.04 -3.05 22.79
CA LEU A 7 -7.28 -1.82 22.96
C LEU A 7 -6.68 -1.54 21.58
N ILE A 8 -7.36 -0.70 20.82
CA ILE A 8 -6.90 -0.22 19.53
C ILE A 8 -6.24 1.11 19.76
N ARG A 9 -5.05 1.30 19.20
CA ARG A 9 -4.49 2.64 19.09
C ARG A 9 -4.75 3.19 17.70
N GLU A 10 -5.51 4.27 17.67
CA GLU A 10 -5.83 4.99 16.45
C GLU A 10 -4.84 6.12 16.21
N TYR A 11 -4.51 6.33 14.94
CA TYR A 11 -3.75 7.48 14.48
C TYR A 11 -4.32 7.97 13.15
N SER A 12 -4.63 9.26 13.08
CA SER A 12 -5.13 9.92 11.89
C SER A 12 -4.32 11.18 11.61
N ILE A 13 -3.99 11.39 10.35
CA ILE A 13 -3.26 12.58 9.89
C ILE A 13 -3.57 12.85 8.43
N GLU A 14 -3.57 14.13 8.08
CA GLU A 14 -3.84 14.63 6.75
C GLU A 14 -2.58 15.26 6.15
N PHE A 15 -2.40 15.02 4.86
CA PHE A 15 -1.36 15.64 4.04
C PHE A 15 -1.98 16.24 2.80
N SER A 16 -1.29 17.21 2.23
CA SER A 16 -1.59 17.73 0.90
C SER A 16 -0.29 17.84 0.12
N TYR A 17 -0.30 17.40 -1.13
CA TYR A 17 0.86 17.47 -2.01
C TYR A 17 0.46 17.98 -3.39
N ARG A 18 1.41 18.64 -4.07
CA ARG A 18 1.19 19.30 -5.36
C ARG A 18 1.41 18.32 -6.52
N SER A 19 0.47 17.41 -6.70
CA SER A 19 0.30 16.66 -7.94
C SER A 19 -1.21 16.34 -8.11
N PRO A 20 -1.77 16.39 -9.34
CA PRO A 20 -3.11 15.89 -9.60
C PRO A 20 -3.28 14.45 -9.12
N LEU A 21 -4.52 14.03 -8.83
CA LEU A 21 -4.72 12.65 -8.41
C LEU A 21 -4.53 11.73 -9.61
N GLU A 22 -3.35 11.14 -9.69
CA GLU A 22 -3.02 10.14 -10.67
C GLU A 22 -3.18 8.74 -10.08
N PHE A 23 -4.00 7.91 -10.74
CA PHE A 23 -4.32 6.56 -10.27
C PHE A 23 -3.21 5.53 -10.54
N HIS A 24 -1.94 5.95 -10.46
CA HIS A 24 -0.76 5.12 -10.70
C HIS A 24 -0.29 4.47 -9.39
N ASN A 25 -1.16 3.65 -8.80
CA ASN A 25 -0.83 2.94 -7.57
C ASN A 25 0.31 1.91 -7.76
N GLY A 26 0.55 1.47 -9.00
CA GLY A 26 1.44 0.38 -9.38
C GLY A 26 2.93 0.70 -9.47
N GLU A 27 3.33 1.98 -9.38
CA GLU A 27 4.73 2.39 -9.55
C GLU A 27 5.37 2.90 -8.25
N ARG A 28 4.73 2.61 -7.10
CA ARG A 28 5.27 3.00 -5.79
C ARG A 28 6.55 2.24 -5.43
N TYR A 29 6.76 1.06 -5.99
CA TYR A 29 7.94 0.23 -5.74
C TYR A 29 8.58 -0.24 -7.07
N PRO A 30 9.91 -0.38 -7.11
CA PRO A 30 10.87 -0.08 -6.04
C PRO A 30 11.10 1.44 -5.86
N ASN A 31 11.43 1.87 -4.63
CA ASN A 31 11.88 3.24 -4.35
C ASN A 31 12.96 3.24 -3.25
N PRO A 32 13.88 4.24 -3.22
CA PRO A 32 15.02 4.26 -2.30
C PRO A 32 14.61 4.36 -0.82
N PHE A 33 13.38 4.79 -0.52
CA PHE A 33 12.87 4.91 0.85
C PHE A 33 12.22 3.62 1.37
N SER A 34 12.07 2.60 0.51
CA SER A 34 11.33 1.37 0.79
C SER A 34 12.06 0.09 0.40
N THR A 35 13.38 0.05 0.58
CA THR A 35 14.25 -1.11 0.31
C THR A 35 13.90 -2.40 1.06
N HIS A 36 13.02 -2.30 2.06
CA HIS A 36 12.54 -3.43 2.85
C HIS A 36 11.39 -4.18 2.18
N VAL A 37 10.76 -3.61 1.15
CA VAL A 37 9.74 -4.29 0.32
C VAL A 37 10.47 -5.17 -0.68
N LEU A 38 10.16 -6.46 -0.68
CA LEU A 38 10.82 -7.48 -1.48
C LEU A 38 10.03 -7.80 -2.75
N THR A 39 8.71 -7.96 -2.62
CA THR A 39 7.81 -8.29 -3.73
C THR A 39 6.51 -7.52 -3.63
N GLU A 40 5.90 -7.29 -4.78
CA GLU A 40 4.56 -6.72 -4.95
C GLU A 40 3.87 -7.45 -6.10
N ASP A 41 2.76 -8.12 -5.80
CA ASP A 41 2.03 -8.95 -6.76
C ASP A 41 0.56 -8.53 -6.78
N VAL A 42 -0.02 -8.38 -7.98
CA VAL A 42 -1.47 -8.17 -8.15
C VAL A 42 -2.15 -9.53 -8.13
N VAL A 43 -2.91 -9.82 -7.07
CA VAL A 43 -3.62 -11.10 -6.93
C VAL A 43 -5.05 -11.03 -7.46
N TYR A 44 -5.62 -9.83 -7.57
CA TYR A 44 -6.95 -9.59 -8.13
C TYR A 44 -7.01 -8.20 -8.75
N ARG A 45 -7.73 -8.08 -9.88
CA ARG A 45 -8.05 -6.80 -10.49
C ARG A 45 -9.31 -6.91 -11.35
N GLU A 46 -10.22 -5.97 -11.19
CA GLU A 46 -11.48 -5.92 -11.92
C GLU A 46 -11.90 -4.46 -12.12
N VAL A 47 -12.53 -4.17 -13.26
CA VAL A 47 -13.29 -2.94 -13.47
C VAL A 47 -14.77 -3.26 -13.27
N THR A 48 -15.40 -2.60 -12.31
CA THR A 48 -16.82 -2.81 -11.98
C THR A 48 -17.75 -2.13 -12.97
N ALA A 49 -19.04 -2.48 -12.92
CA ALA A 49 -20.07 -1.88 -13.77
C ALA A 49 -20.22 -0.36 -13.56
N ASP A 50 -19.91 0.15 -12.36
CA ASP A 50 -19.88 1.58 -12.02
C ASP A 50 -18.52 2.26 -12.35
N HIS A 51 -17.71 1.64 -13.22
CA HIS A 51 -16.43 2.16 -13.71
C HIS A 51 -15.37 2.39 -12.64
N ARG A 52 -15.40 1.62 -11.55
CA ARG A 52 -14.34 1.65 -10.53
C ARG A 52 -13.34 0.52 -10.77
N LEU A 53 -12.07 0.79 -10.50
CA LEU A 53 -11.03 -0.23 -10.54
C LEU A 53 -10.83 -0.78 -9.12
N LEU A 54 -11.20 -2.03 -8.93
CA LEU A 54 -10.88 -2.80 -7.74
C LEU A 54 -9.55 -3.52 -7.95
N SER A 55 -8.69 -3.53 -6.95
CA SER A 55 -7.48 -4.34 -6.98
C SER A 55 -7.16 -4.88 -5.60
N ARG A 56 -6.66 -6.12 -5.55
CA ARG A 56 -5.98 -6.68 -4.38
C ARG A 56 -4.54 -6.95 -4.74
N ARG A 57 -3.64 -6.51 -3.89
CA ARG A 57 -2.20 -6.75 -4.01
C ARG A 57 -1.67 -7.46 -2.78
N LEU A 58 -0.67 -8.30 -2.99
CA LEU A 58 0.10 -8.93 -1.94
C LEU A 58 1.51 -8.35 -1.96
N LEU A 59 1.95 -7.83 -0.82
CA LEU A 59 3.28 -7.27 -0.65
C LEU A 59 4.04 -8.11 0.37
N THR A 60 5.31 -8.39 0.10
CA THR A 60 6.22 -9.01 1.06
C THR A 60 7.23 -7.97 1.52
N LYS A 61 7.40 -7.80 2.83
CA LYS A 61 8.45 -6.94 3.39
C LYS A 61 9.27 -7.63 4.47
N THR A 62 10.52 -7.22 4.61
CA THR A 62 11.34 -7.60 5.76
C THR A 62 11.00 -6.75 6.97
N ASN A 63 10.87 -7.40 8.12
CA ASN A 63 10.58 -6.75 9.38
C ASN A 63 11.57 -7.23 10.46
N ARG A 64 12.45 -6.32 10.89
CA ARG A 64 13.25 -6.55 12.09
C ARG A 64 12.36 -6.37 13.32
N LEU A 65 12.35 -7.39 14.17
CA LEU A 65 11.73 -7.32 15.49
C LEU A 65 12.52 -6.32 16.36
N PRO A 66 11.86 -5.57 17.25
CA PRO A 66 12.58 -4.83 18.26
C PRO A 66 13.29 -5.79 19.23
N ARG A 67 14.43 -5.37 19.79
CA ARG A 67 15.26 -6.22 20.68
C ARG A 67 14.49 -6.83 21.86
N TRP A 68 13.50 -6.13 22.41
CA TRP A 68 12.66 -6.67 23.48
C TRP A 68 11.78 -7.82 22.98
N ALA A 69 11.29 -7.75 21.74
CA ALA A 69 10.46 -8.80 21.14
C ALA A 69 11.29 -10.04 20.78
N GLU A 70 12.55 -9.86 20.34
CA GLU A 70 13.47 -10.98 20.06
C GLU A 70 13.70 -11.88 21.29
N ARG A 71 13.52 -11.36 22.51
CA ARG A 71 13.64 -12.12 23.76
C ARG A 71 12.37 -12.87 24.16
N ILE A 72 11.21 -12.41 23.68
CA ILE A 72 9.90 -12.95 24.03
C ILE A 72 9.42 -13.95 22.98
N PHE A 73 9.81 -13.74 21.72
CA PHE A 73 9.35 -14.55 20.59
C PHE A 73 10.41 -15.55 20.12
N PRO A 74 9.98 -16.71 19.61
CA PRO A 74 10.88 -17.73 19.08
C PRO A 74 11.83 -17.17 18.01
N ALA A 75 13.10 -17.55 18.07
CA ALA A 75 14.13 -17.11 17.13
C ALA A 75 13.86 -17.53 15.66
N ASN A 76 12.99 -18.53 15.46
CA ASN A 76 12.55 -19.02 14.16
C ASN A 76 11.33 -18.26 13.60
N LEU A 77 10.83 -17.20 14.26
CA LEU A 77 9.76 -16.39 13.71
C LEU A 77 10.20 -15.75 12.38
N SER A 78 9.41 -15.96 11.33
CA SER A 78 9.73 -15.44 10.00
C SER A 78 9.91 -13.92 10.03
N ARG A 79 11.04 -13.44 9.48
CA ARG A 79 11.30 -12.00 9.32
C ARG A 79 10.53 -11.38 8.17
N SER A 80 9.86 -12.19 7.36
CA SER A 80 8.99 -11.73 6.28
C SER A 80 7.59 -11.45 6.82
N VAL A 81 7.06 -10.29 6.43
CA VAL A 81 5.68 -9.88 6.70
C VAL A 81 4.95 -9.83 5.38
N TYR A 82 3.82 -10.51 5.31
CA TYR A 82 2.90 -10.46 4.18
C TYR A 82 1.84 -9.40 4.47
N ILE A 83 1.60 -8.53 3.51
CA ILE A 83 0.61 -7.45 3.59
C ILE A 83 -0.35 -7.61 2.43
N VAL A 84 -1.64 -7.56 2.72
CA VAL A 84 -2.65 -7.36 1.68
C VAL A 84 -2.94 -5.88 1.57
N GLU A 85 -3.06 -5.41 0.34
CA GLU A 85 -3.61 -4.10 0.02
C GLU A 85 -4.84 -4.29 -0.88
N ASP A 86 -5.99 -3.85 -0.41
CA ASP A 86 -7.16 -3.62 -1.25
C ASP A 86 -7.21 -2.15 -1.67
N SER A 87 -7.53 -1.90 -2.93
CA SER A 87 -7.69 -0.54 -3.44
C SER A 87 -8.93 -0.41 -4.30
N ILE A 88 -9.60 0.74 -4.16
CA ILE A 88 -10.72 1.17 -4.99
C ILE A 88 -10.32 2.49 -5.62
N VAL A 89 -10.34 2.56 -6.94
CA VAL A 89 -10.11 3.77 -7.72
C VAL A 89 -11.43 4.18 -8.37
N ASP A 90 -11.87 5.40 -8.09
CA ASP A 90 -13.07 6.01 -8.68
C ASP A 90 -12.64 7.20 -9.56
N PRO A 91 -12.51 6.99 -10.89
CA PRO A 91 -12.08 8.04 -11.79
C PRO A 91 -13.11 9.16 -11.95
N THR A 92 -14.40 8.85 -11.77
CA THR A 92 -15.50 9.80 -11.87
C THR A 92 -15.46 10.79 -10.72
N ASN A 93 -15.34 10.30 -9.49
CA ASN A 93 -15.29 11.13 -8.28
C ASN A 93 -13.88 11.62 -7.94
N ARG A 94 -12.88 11.28 -8.77
CA ARG A 94 -11.45 11.60 -8.55
C ARG A 94 -11.01 11.27 -7.13
N ASN A 95 -11.27 10.04 -6.71
CA ASN A 95 -10.85 9.54 -5.42
C ASN A 95 -10.26 8.14 -5.53
N MET A 96 -9.39 7.82 -4.58
CA MET A 96 -8.83 6.48 -4.43
C MET A 96 -8.76 6.15 -2.95
N ILE A 97 -9.21 4.95 -2.60
CA ILE A 97 -9.16 4.43 -1.24
C ILE A 97 -8.29 3.19 -1.24
N THR A 98 -7.40 3.08 -0.26
CA THR A 98 -6.61 1.86 -0.02
C THR A 98 -6.81 1.41 1.41
N PHE A 99 -6.88 0.10 1.59
CA PHE A 99 -6.88 -0.59 2.88
C PHE A 99 -5.73 -1.57 2.90
N THR A 100 -4.85 -1.47 3.90
CA THR A 100 -3.71 -2.38 4.05
C THR A 100 -3.72 -3.05 5.41
N TRP A 101 -3.35 -4.33 5.46
CA TRP A 101 -3.19 -5.06 6.71
C TRP A 101 -2.19 -6.20 6.60
N ASN A 102 -1.53 -6.57 7.70
CA ASN A 102 -0.63 -7.71 7.73
C ASN A 102 -1.40 -9.05 7.89
N LEU A 103 -1.03 -10.05 7.09
CA LEU A 103 -1.63 -11.39 7.14
C LEU A 103 -1.02 -12.28 8.21
N ASN A 104 0.31 -12.19 8.41
CA ASN A 104 1.03 -12.97 9.40
C ASN A 104 1.46 -12.10 10.59
N HIS A 105 1.87 -12.75 11.67
CA HIS A 105 2.26 -12.12 12.94
C HIS A 105 1.14 -11.35 13.65
N THR A 106 -0.12 -11.61 13.33
CA THR A 106 -1.29 -10.92 13.91
C THR A 106 -1.46 -11.17 15.40
N THR A 107 -1.02 -12.31 15.93
CA THR A 107 -0.97 -12.57 17.37
C THR A 107 -0.08 -11.56 18.10
N LEU A 108 1.04 -11.17 17.47
CA LEU A 108 1.95 -10.16 18.00
C LEU A 108 1.33 -8.77 17.85
N MET A 109 1.03 -8.39 16.61
CA MET A 109 0.53 -7.07 16.29
C MET A 109 -0.20 -7.11 14.95
N THR A 110 -1.41 -6.55 14.95
CA THR A 110 -2.15 -6.25 13.73
C THR A 110 -2.06 -4.75 13.49
N VAL A 111 -1.70 -4.38 12.26
CA VAL A 111 -1.70 -3.01 11.77
C VAL A 111 -2.63 -2.98 10.58
N GLU A 112 -3.73 -2.26 10.74
CA GLU A 112 -4.67 -1.95 9.68
C GLU A 112 -4.50 -0.47 9.34
N GLU A 113 -4.47 -0.14 8.06
CA GLU A 113 -4.32 1.23 7.59
C GLU A 113 -5.32 1.50 6.47
N ARG A 114 -5.90 2.68 6.51
CA ARG A 114 -6.74 3.23 5.45
C ARG A 114 -6.14 4.52 4.96
N CYS A 115 -5.94 4.63 3.65
CA CYS A 115 -5.62 5.89 3.00
C CYS A 115 -6.74 6.31 2.07
N VAL A 116 -7.18 7.55 2.18
CA VAL A 116 -8.14 8.18 1.27
C VAL A 116 -7.41 9.29 0.54
N PHE A 117 -7.27 9.14 -0.76
CA PHE A 117 -6.74 10.13 -1.67
C PHE A 117 -7.90 10.82 -2.39
N GLN A 118 -7.91 12.14 -2.37
CA GLN A 118 -8.97 12.92 -2.98
C GLN A 118 -8.37 14.14 -3.68
N GLN A 119 -8.81 14.40 -4.91
CA GLN A 119 -8.47 15.62 -5.61
C GLN A 119 -9.01 16.83 -4.82
N ASN A 120 -8.16 17.82 -4.55
CA ASN A 120 -8.59 19.06 -3.90
C ASN A 120 -9.50 19.84 -4.86
N GLN A 121 -10.68 20.24 -4.38
CA GLN A 121 -11.70 20.93 -5.18
C GLN A 121 -11.32 22.38 -5.52
N ASP A 122 -10.65 23.07 -4.60
CA ASP A 122 -10.21 24.46 -4.79
C ASP A 122 -8.91 24.56 -5.60
N ARG A 123 -8.06 23.52 -5.51
CA ARG A 123 -6.74 23.45 -6.13
C ARG A 123 -6.57 22.14 -6.88
N LEU A 124 -7.00 22.09 -8.13
CA LEU A 124 -6.96 20.89 -8.98
C LEU A 124 -5.54 20.33 -9.24
N SER A 125 -4.47 21.07 -8.95
CA SER A 125 -3.09 20.56 -9.00
C SER A 125 -2.64 19.90 -7.69
N TRP A 126 -3.54 19.73 -6.72
CA TRP A 126 -3.24 19.21 -5.39
C TRP A 126 -4.13 18.02 -5.06
N THR A 127 -3.53 17.07 -4.36
CA THR A 127 -4.22 15.91 -3.82
C THR A 127 -4.17 15.96 -2.29
N GLN A 128 -5.32 15.77 -1.66
CA GLN A 128 -5.46 15.56 -0.23
C GLN A 128 -5.35 14.06 0.07
N LEU A 129 -4.55 13.73 1.08
CA LEU A 129 -4.37 12.38 1.58
C LEU A 129 -4.74 12.36 3.06
N ARG A 130 -5.80 11.63 3.40
CA ARG A 130 -6.10 11.28 4.80
C ARG A 130 -5.64 9.86 5.08
N ARG A 131 -4.84 9.68 6.13
CA ARG A 131 -4.24 8.40 6.50
C ARG A 131 -4.63 8.05 7.92
N GLU A 132 -5.32 6.93 8.08
CA GLU A 132 -5.82 6.40 9.34
C GLU A 132 -5.15 5.04 9.58
N ALA A 133 -4.80 4.74 10.83
CA ALA A 133 -4.26 3.44 11.20
C ALA A 133 -4.79 2.97 12.55
N TRP A 134 -5.05 1.67 12.63
CA TRP A 134 -5.46 0.96 13.82
C TRP A 134 -4.42 -0.10 14.16
N ILE A 135 -3.88 -0.01 15.37
CA ILE A 135 -2.83 -0.90 15.84
C ILE A 135 -3.35 -1.65 17.06
N SER A 136 -3.37 -2.97 16.97
CA SER A 136 -3.83 -3.85 18.03
C SER A 136 -2.80 -4.96 18.31
N SER A 137 -2.87 -5.55 19.49
CA SER A 137 -1.98 -6.64 19.89
C SER A 137 -2.73 -7.60 20.82
N GLY A 138 -2.63 -8.90 20.53
CA GLY A 138 -3.23 -9.97 21.33
C GLY A 138 -2.35 -10.45 22.49
N VAL A 139 -1.15 -9.88 22.69
CA VAL A 139 -0.21 -10.34 23.71
C VAL A 139 -0.62 -9.81 25.09
N PHE A 140 -1.16 -10.70 25.92
CA PHE A 140 -1.54 -10.39 27.30
C PHE A 140 -0.36 -9.82 28.09
N GLY A 141 -0.59 -8.75 28.86
CA GLY A 141 0.43 -8.08 29.66
C GLY A 141 1.38 -7.15 28.89
N PHE A 142 1.46 -7.26 27.55
CA PHE A 142 2.36 -6.45 26.71
C PHE A 142 1.66 -5.65 25.59
N SER A 143 0.33 -5.72 25.51
CA SER A 143 -0.44 -5.06 24.44
C SER A 143 -0.13 -3.57 24.29
N ARG A 144 -0.07 -2.81 25.40
CA ARG A 144 0.25 -1.37 25.38
C ARG A 144 1.66 -1.08 24.85
N PRO A 145 2.76 -1.62 25.42
CA PRO A 145 4.10 -1.44 24.85
C PRO A 145 4.22 -1.81 23.37
N ILE A 146 3.54 -2.87 22.94
CA ILE A 146 3.54 -3.31 21.54
C ILE A 146 2.87 -2.29 20.64
N GLN A 147 1.72 -1.75 21.05
CA GLN A 147 1.01 -0.71 20.30
C GLN A 147 1.76 0.61 20.29
N GLU A 148 2.44 0.98 21.38
CA GLU A 148 3.35 2.13 21.43
C GLU A 148 4.48 1.99 20.40
N PHE A 149 5.12 0.81 20.38
CA PHE A 149 6.12 0.48 19.39
C PHE A 149 5.58 0.52 17.96
N GLY A 150 4.41 -0.10 17.73
CA GLY A 150 3.72 -0.12 16.45
C GLY A 150 3.43 1.29 15.95
N LEU A 151 2.89 2.16 16.81
CA LEU A 151 2.58 3.55 16.45
C LEU A 151 3.84 4.35 16.14
N ALA A 152 4.88 4.25 16.98
CA ALA A 152 6.15 4.94 16.74
C ALA A 152 6.75 4.55 15.38
N ARG A 153 6.70 3.25 15.07
CA ARG A 153 7.14 2.71 13.78
C ARG A 153 6.26 3.18 12.63
N PHE A 154 4.94 3.19 12.80
CA PHE A 154 3.99 3.68 11.81
C PHE A 154 4.29 5.13 11.41
N LYS A 155 4.46 6.02 12.39
CA LYS A 155 4.82 7.43 12.18
C LYS A 155 6.14 7.58 11.40
N THR A 156 7.15 6.77 11.71
CA THR A 156 8.43 6.79 10.96
C THR A 156 8.26 6.27 9.53
N ASN A 157 7.48 5.21 9.33
CA ASN A 157 7.22 4.63 8.01
C ASN A 157 6.40 5.58 7.13
N GLN A 158 5.50 6.34 7.70
CA GLN A 158 4.71 7.33 7.00
C GLN A 158 5.57 8.39 6.31
N VAL A 159 6.60 8.91 6.99
CA VAL A 159 7.54 9.86 6.37
C VAL A 159 8.23 9.24 5.15
N LYS A 160 8.62 7.96 5.24
CA LYS A 160 9.22 7.23 4.11
C LYS A 160 8.23 6.98 2.98
N ALA A 161 6.98 6.66 3.32
CA ALA A 161 5.91 6.46 2.35
C ALA A 161 5.61 7.73 1.55
N MET A 162 5.60 8.90 2.22
CA MET A 162 5.45 10.19 1.54
C MET A 162 6.62 10.48 0.59
N LYS A 163 7.87 10.29 1.03
CA LYS A 163 9.04 10.45 0.16
C LYS A 163 9.05 9.47 -1.02
N GLY A 164 8.62 8.23 -0.79
CA GLY A 164 8.47 7.23 -1.85
C GLY A 164 7.38 7.60 -2.86
N LEU A 165 6.28 8.18 -2.40
CA LEU A 165 5.22 8.69 -3.25
C LEU A 165 5.71 9.87 -4.11
N GLU A 166 6.37 10.85 -3.49
CA GLU A 166 6.95 11.99 -4.21
C GLU A 166 7.96 11.53 -5.27
N TYR A 167 8.81 10.55 -4.94
CA TYR A 167 9.77 9.96 -5.88
C TYR A 167 9.09 9.25 -7.06
N ALA A 168 8.01 8.51 -6.81
CA ALA A 168 7.25 7.85 -7.88
C ALA A 168 6.58 8.88 -8.81
N LEU A 169 5.99 9.92 -8.23
CA LEU A 169 5.35 11.00 -8.98
C LEU A 169 6.35 11.79 -9.84
N SER A 170 7.55 12.09 -9.33
CA SER A 170 8.57 12.76 -10.15
C SER A 170 8.99 11.91 -11.35
N ASN A 171 9.17 10.60 -11.16
CA ASN A 171 9.57 9.70 -12.25
C ASN A 171 8.48 9.55 -13.32
N LEU A 172 7.20 9.60 -12.93
CA LEU A 172 6.07 9.58 -13.86
C LEU A 172 6.03 10.84 -14.74
N HIS A 173 6.28 12.00 -14.16
CA HIS A 173 6.30 13.27 -14.87
C HIS A 173 7.49 13.38 -15.84
N ASP A 174 8.63 12.81 -15.47
CA ASP A 174 9.85 12.79 -16.28
C ASP A 174 9.89 11.65 -17.32
N ALA A 175 8.95 10.70 -17.26
CA ALA A 175 8.87 9.62 -18.23
C ALA A 175 8.55 10.17 -19.62
N PRO A 176 9.38 9.90 -20.66
CA PRO A 176 9.05 10.32 -22.01
C PRO A 176 7.72 9.68 -22.42
N GLN A 177 6.74 10.52 -22.77
CA GLN A 177 5.45 10.12 -23.32
C GLN A 177 5.70 9.05 -24.39
N ARG A 178 5.39 7.79 -24.10
CA ARG A 178 5.53 6.73 -25.10
C ARG A 178 4.62 7.10 -26.26
N PRO A 179 5.13 7.36 -27.48
CA PRO A 179 4.25 7.61 -28.60
C PRO A 179 3.30 6.43 -28.74
N LEU A 180 1.99 6.68 -28.83
CA LEU A 180 1.00 5.66 -29.12
C LEU A 180 1.52 4.86 -30.32
N GLY A 181 1.90 3.61 -30.09
CA GLY A 181 2.39 2.74 -31.14
C GLY A 181 1.34 2.69 -32.24
N THR A 182 1.72 3.12 -33.44
CA THR A 182 0.89 2.95 -34.64
C THR A 182 0.44 1.49 -34.72
N PRO A 183 -0.83 1.21 -35.08
CA PRO A 183 -1.33 -0.15 -35.13
C PRO A 183 -0.45 -0.95 -36.09
N ARG A 184 0.27 -1.94 -35.54
CA ARG A 184 1.04 -2.89 -36.35
C ARG A 184 0.06 -3.54 -37.32
N GLY A 185 0.25 -3.28 -38.61
CA GLY A 185 -0.57 -3.82 -39.68
C GLY A 185 -0.76 -5.32 -39.52
N MET A 186 -2.00 -5.78 -39.74
CA MET A 186 -2.34 -7.19 -39.86
C MET A 186 -1.39 -7.85 -40.86
N ARG A 187 -0.42 -8.62 -40.35
CA ARG A 187 0.31 -9.58 -41.18
C ARG A 187 -0.65 -10.73 -41.49
N GLN A 188 -1.23 -10.71 -42.69
CA GLN A 188 -1.88 -11.89 -43.26
C GLN A 188 -0.88 -13.05 -43.22
N ARG A 189 -1.23 -14.11 -42.48
CA ARG A 189 -0.47 -15.36 -42.47
C ARG A 189 -0.63 -16.02 -43.85
N ARG A 190 0.46 -16.17 -44.61
CA ARG A 190 0.47 -17.01 -45.81
C ARG A 190 0.29 -18.48 -45.42
N PRO A 191 -0.47 -19.28 -46.18
CA PRO A 191 -0.69 -20.68 -45.87
C PRO A 191 0.61 -21.48 -46.10
N ARG A 192 0.95 -22.36 -45.16
CA ARG A 192 2.05 -23.32 -45.31
C ARG A 192 1.66 -24.35 -46.37
N ARG A 193 2.48 -24.53 -47.41
CA ARG A 193 2.43 -25.73 -48.25
C ARG A 193 2.99 -26.90 -47.43
N LEU A 194 2.21 -27.97 -47.34
CA LEU A 194 2.70 -29.28 -46.91
C LEU A 194 3.53 -29.89 -48.04
N LEU A 195 4.72 -30.37 -47.69
CA LEU A 195 5.39 -31.50 -48.30
C LEU A 195 5.77 -32.44 -47.16
#